data_AF-A0A926PSQ1-F1
#
_entry.id   AF-A0A926PSQ1-F1
#
_cell.length_a   1.000
_cell.length_b   1.000
_cell.length_c   1.000
_cell.angle_alpha   90.00
_cell.angle_beta   90.00
_cell.angle_gamma   90.00
#
_symmetry.space_group_name_H-M   'P 1'
#
loop_
_entity.id
_entity.type
_entity.pdbx_description
1 polymer ?
#
loop_
_entity_poly.entity_id
_entity_poly.type
_entity_poly.pdbx_seq_one_letter_code
_entity_poly.pdbx_strand_id
1 'polypeptide(L)'
;MIGKVILSGIAAGMTIYFMAQTDNPTLQLGGAIVSSSAFGFTTTRLLLDEERERKARAAEARAYVLMLRRMNQERLRRHPPMPKACRGCLHFHGRTYNGNYLVCGMHPYGVETETCSDWEQRSEDMSSR
;
A
#
# COMPACT_ATOMS: atom_id res chain seq x y z
N MET A 1 -20.90 9.50 8.81
CA MET A 1 -20.36 10.83 9.20
C MET A 1 -21.44 11.90 9.29
N ILE A 2 -22.30 12.05 8.27
CA ILE A 2 -23.34 13.10 8.18
C ILE A 2 -24.31 13.13 9.39
N GLY A 3 -24.77 11.98 9.88
CA GLY A 3 -25.78 11.93 10.96
C GLY A 3 -25.33 12.54 12.30
N LYS A 4 -24.06 12.40 12.69
CA LYS A 4 -23.56 12.95 13.97
C LYS A 4 -23.38 14.47 13.92
N VAL A 5 -22.97 15.00 12.76
CA VAL A 5 -22.83 16.45 12.54
C VAL A 5 -24.21 17.11 12.55
N ILE A 6 -25.18 16.54 11.83
CA ILE A 6 -26.57 17.03 11.80
C ILE A 6 -27.16 17.03 13.21
N LEU A 7 -26.99 15.95 13.98
CA LEU A 7 -27.52 15.86 15.34
C LEU A 7 -26.92 16.93 16.28
N SER A 8 -25.61 17.17 16.18
CA SER A 8 -24.94 18.22 16.97
C SER A 8 -25.40 19.64 16.59
N GLY A 9 -25.63 19.88 15.30
CA GLY A 9 -26.14 21.16 14.81
C GLY A 9 -27.58 21.42 15.24
N ILE A 10 -28.43 20.40 15.20
CA ILE A 10 -29.82 20.50 15.70
C ILE A 10 -29.82 20.81 17.20
N ALA A 11 -29.00 20.12 18.00
CA ALA A 11 -28.92 20.37 19.44
C ALA A 11 -28.39 21.79 19.77
N ALA A 12 -27.39 22.27 19.03
CA ALA A 12 -26.88 23.64 19.16
C ALA A 12 -27.94 24.69 18.77
N GLY A 13 -28.67 24.46 17.68
CA GLY A 13 -29.76 25.33 17.25
C GLY A 13 -30.90 25.39 18.25
N MET A 14 -31.27 24.23 18.83
CA MET A 14 -32.34 24.13 19.84
C MET A 14 -31.95 24.86 21.13
N THR A 15 -30.69 24.76 21.56
CA THR A 15 -30.20 25.47 22.75
C THR A 15 -30.16 26.99 22.54
N ILE A 16 -29.74 27.47 21.37
CA ILE A 16 -29.79 28.90 21.02
C ILE A 16 -31.24 29.40 20.98
N TYR A 17 -32.18 28.64 20.40
CA TYR A 17 -33.60 28.98 20.35
C TYR A 17 -34.22 29.13 21.75
N PHE A 18 -34.00 28.15 22.63
CA PHE A 18 -34.49 28.22 24.02
C PHE A 18 -33.87 29.39 24.79
N MET A 19 -32.59 29.69 24.56
CA MET A 19 -31.89 30.82 25.19
C MET A 19 -32.45 32.17 24.72
N ALA A 20 -32.78 32.31 23.43
CA ALA A 20 -33.39 33.51 22.87
C ALA A 20 -34.79 33.81 23.43
N GLN A 21 -35.46 32.80 23.99
CA GLN A 21 -36.76 32.94 24.64
C GLN A 21 -36.67 33.46 26.09
N THR A 22 -35.45 33.58 26.65
CA THR A 22 -35.24 34.05 28.02
C THR A 22 -34.84 35.52 28.05
N ASP A 23 -35.42 36.31 28.96
CA ASP A 23 -35.09 37.75 29.14
C ASP A 23 -33.81 37.99 29.95
N ASN A 24 -33.06 36.94 30.31
CA ASN A 24 -31.89 37.05 31.17
C ASN A 24 -30.58 37.08 30.35
N PRO A 25 -29.87 38.22 30.30
CA PRO A 25 -28.71 38.40 29.43
C PRO A 25 -27.49 37.55 29.82
N THR A 26 -27.33 37.19 31.10
CA THR A 26 -26.21 36.32 31.52
C THR A 26 -26.41 34.87 31.08
N LEU A 27 -27.67 34.40 31.02
CA LEU A 27 -28.01 33.08 30.49
C LEU A 27 -27.76 33.01 28.98
N GLN A 28 -28.19 34.01 28.21
CA GLN A 28 -27.96 34.07 26.77
C GLN A 28 -26.47 34.01 26.41
N LEU A 29 -25.63 34.79 27.09
CA LEU A 29 -24.19 34.81 26.85
C LEU A 29 -23.54 33.45 27.20
N GLY A 30 -23.93 32.84 28.32
CA GLY A 30 -23.43 31.53 28.74
C GLY A 30 -23.80 30.41 27.75
N GLY A 31 -25.04 30.40 27.26
CA GLY A 31 -25.52 29.41 26.28
C GLY A 31 -24.79 29.48 24.94
N ALA A 32 -24.47 30.68 24.46
CA ALA A 32 -23.75 30.89 23.21
C ALA A 32 -22.30 30.36 23.28
N ILE A 33 -21.61 30.56 24.41
CA ILE A 33 -20.22 30.11 24.59
C ILE A 33 -20.14 28.57 24.64
N VAL A 34 -21.05 27.94 25.37
CA VAL A 34 -21.07 26.48 25.54
C VAL A 34 -21.41 25.77 24.22
N SER A 35 -22.42 26.26 23.49
CA SER A 35 -22.85 25.66 22.22
C SER A 35 -21.76 25.77 21.13
N SER A 36 -21.12 26.93 21.00
CA SER A 36 -20.01 27.15 20.05
C SER A 36 -18.82 26.23 20.33
N SER A 37 -18.47 26.08 21.61
CA SER A 37 -17.34 25.25 22.05
C SER A 37 -17.60 23.76 21.83
N ALA A 38 -18.82 23.29 22.12
CA ALA A 38 -19.22 21.90 21.87
C ALA A 38 -19.21 21.56 20.36
N PHE A 39 -19.68 22.48 19.52
CA PHE A 39 -19.65 22.30 18.07
C PHE A 39 -18.20 22.33 17.52
N GLY A 40 -17.38 23.28 17.96
CA GLY A 40 -15.96 23.34 17.58
C GLY A 40 -15.17 22.08 18.00
N PHE A 41 -15.43 21.57 19.21
CA PHE A 41 -14.77 20.36 19.70
C PHE A 41 -15.18 19.11 18.91
N THR A 42 -16.48 18.94 18.64
CA THR A 42 -16.99 17.77 17.90
C THR A 42 -16.51 17.75 16.46
N THR A 43 -16.55 18.89 15.76
CA THR A 43 -16.02 19.00 14.39
C THR A 43 -14.52 18.72 14.34
N THR A 44 -13.74 19.28 15.27
CA THR A 44 -12.30 19.00 15.36
C THR A 44 -12.00 17.52 15.62
N ARG A 45 -12.74 16.89 16.55
CA ARG A 45 -12.62 15.44 16.82
C ARG A 45 -12.90 14.61 15.56
N LEU A 46 -13.95 14.93 14.81
CA LEU A 46 -14.31 14.21 13.59
C LEU A 46 -13.22 14.34 12.51
N LEU A 47 -12.70 15.55 12.30
CA LEU A 47 -11.61 15.78 11.35
C LEU A 47 -10.35 15.00 11.74
N LEU A 48 -10.01 14.99 13.03
CA LEU A 48 -8.85 14.25 13.53
C LEU A 48 -9.04 12.73 13.41
N ASP A 49 -10.24 12.21 13.65
CA ASP A 49 -10.52 10.79 13.49
C ASP A 49 -10.48 10.38 12.01
N GLU A 50 -10.97 11.20 11.08
CA GLU A 50 -10.84 10.94 9.64
C GLU A 50 -9.36 10.91 9.21
N GLU A 51 -8.54 11.84 9.72
CA GLU A 51 -7.10 11.85 9.49
C GLU A 51 -6.40 10.62 10.08
N ARG A 52 -6.80 10.17 11.28
CA ARG A 52 -6.29 8.93 11.89
C ARG A 52 -6.66 7.72 11.04
N GLU A 53 -7.88 7.63 10.56
CA GLU A 53 -8.33 6.54 9.68
C GLU A 53 -7.61 6.57 8.33
N ARG A 54 -7.38 7.75 7.73
CA ARG A 54 -6.57 7.90 6.51
C ARG A 54 -5.15 7.40 6.75
N LYS A 55 -4.51 7.82 7.85
CA LYS A 55 -3.15 7.39 8.21
C LYS A 55 -3.08 5.90 8.54
N ALA A 56 -4.07 5.35 9.23
CA ALA A 56 -4.16 3.93 9.55
C ALA A 56 -4.26 3.08 8.27
N ARG A 57 -5.15 3.44 7.34
CA ARG A 57 -5.26 2.77 6.03
C ARG A 57 -3.98 2.88 5.21
N ALA A 58 -3.30 4.04 5.23
CA ALA A 58 -2.02 4.20 4.55
C ALA A 58 -0.89 3.37 5.19
N ALA A 59 -0.88 3.23 6.52
CA ALA A 59 0.08 2.39 7.23
C ALA A 59 -0.14 0.90 6.94
N GLU A 60 -1.39 0.45 6.94
CA GLU A 60 -1.76 -0.93 6.59
C GLU A 60 -1.40 -1.27 5.14
N ALA A 61 -1.73 -0.40 4.19
CA ALA A 61 -1.35 -0.58 2.79
C ALA A 61 0.18 -0.68 2.61
N ARG A 62 0.96 0.14 3.33
CA ARG A 62 2.43 0.06 3.33
C ARG A 62 2.92 -1.26 3.90
N ALA A 63 2.35 -1.73 5.02
CA ALA A 63 2.70 -3.02 5.61
C ALA A 63 2.43 -4.18 4.63
N TYR A 64 1.30 -4.15 3.94
CA TYR A 64 0.95 -5.13 2.91
C TYR A 64 1.94 -5.12 1.73
N VAL A 65 2.29 -3.95 1.22
CA VAL A 65 3.27 -3.82 0.12
C VAL A 65 4.66 -4.33 0.55
N LEU A 66 5.08 -4.06 1.79
CA LEU A 66 6.35 -4.58 2.32
C LEU A 66 6.33 -6.10 2.47
N MET A 67 5.20 -6.68 2.93
CA MET A 67 5.00 -8.11 2.98
C MET A 67 5.13 -8.74 1.58
N LEU A 68 4.43 -8.18 0.58
CA LEU A 68 4.54 -8.64 -0.81
C LEU A 68 5.97 -8.55 -1.34
N ARG A 69 6.67 -7.45 -1.05
CA ARG A 69 8.07 -7.28 -1.46
C ARG A 69 8.97 -8.34 -0.84
N ARG A 70 8.79 -8.65 0.45
CA ARG A 70 9.53 -9.73 1.14
C ARG A 70 9.28 -11.08 0.48
N MET A 71 8.01 -11.44 0.26
CA MET A 71 7.65 -12.69 -0.41
C MET A 71 8.21 -12.79 -1.83
N ASN A 72 8.15 -11.69 -2.60
CA ASN A 72 8.72 -11.65 -3.94
C ASN A 72 10.24 -11.80 -3.90
N GLN A 73 10.92 -11.17 -2.94
CA GLN A 73 12.37 -11.34 -2.77
C GLN A 73 12.74 -12.77 -2.39
N GLU A 74 11.99 -13.43 -1.52
CA GLU A 74 12.19 -14.85 -1.19
C GLU A 74 11.91 -15.76 -2.39
N ARG A 75 10.90 -15.45 -3.20
CA ARG A 75 10.66 -16.14 -4.48
C ARG A 75 11.86 -15.98 -5.40
N LEU A 76 12.38 -14.77 -5.58
CA LEU A 76 13.55 -14.51 -6.43
C LEU A 76 14.82 -15.19 -5.92
N ARG A 77 14.99 -15.29 -4.59
CA ARG A 77 16.10 -16.06 -3.99
C ARG A 77 15.99 -17.56 -4.30
N ARG A 78 14.77 -18.12 -4.22
CA ARG A 78 14.53 -19.55 -4.52
C ARG A 78 14.62 -19.85 -6.01
N HIS A 79 14.09 -18.95 -6.83
CA HIS A 79 14.03 -19.06 -8.28
C HIS A 79 14.55 -17.76 -8.91
N PRO A 80 15.87 -17.64 -9.05
CA PRO A 80 16.45 -16.50 -9.73
C PRO A 80 15.95 -16.44 -11.19
N PRO A 81 15.66 -15.25 -11.70
CA PRO A 81 15.28 -15.09 -13.10
C PRO A 81 16.46 -15.49 -13.98
N MET A 82 16.15 -16.16 -15.09
CA MET A 82 17.14 -16.55 -16.09
C MET A 82 17.88 -15.30 -16.62
N PRO A 83 19.23 -15.27 -16.60
CA PRO A 83 20.01 -14.18 -17.18
C PRO A 83 19.72 -13.98 -18.66
N LYS A 84 19.77 -12.73 -19.13
CA LYS A 84 19.42 -12.38 -20.51
C LYS A 84 20.26 -13.13 -21.55
N ALA A 85 21.56 -13.26 -21.29
CA ALA A 85 22.54 -13.94 -22.14
C ALA A 85 22.29 -15.46 -22.25
N CYS A 86 21.58 -16.06 -21.29
CA CYS A 86 21.29 -17.50 -21.25
C CYS A 86 19.91 -17.84 -21.83
N ARG A 87 19.12 -16.85 -22.26
CA ARG A 87 17.81 -17.08 -22.88
C ARG A 87 17.97 -17.78 -24.23
N GLY A 88 17.75 -19.09 -24.25
CA GLY A 88 17.92 -19.92 -25.44
C GLY A 88 19.25 -20.68 -25.52
N CYS A 89 20.05 -20.69 -24.45
CA CYS A 89 21.23 -21.56 -24.38
C CYS A 89 20.82 -23.04 -24.32
N LEU A 90 21.45 -23.90 -25.13
CA LEU A 90 21.23 -25.35 -25.15
C LEU A 90 21.53 -26.00 -23.80
N HIS A 91 22.50 -25.45 -23.07
CA HIS A 91 22.97 -25.96 -21.78
C HIS A 91 22.33 -25.26 -20.57
N PHE A 92 21.24 -24.50 -20.75
CA PHE A 92 20.55 -23.87 -19.63
C PHE A 92 20.01 -24.91 -18.64
N HIS A 93 20.28 -24.69 -17.35
CA HIS A 93 19.89 -25.61 -16.28
C HIS A 93 18.92 -24.97 -15.30
N GLY A 94 19.25 -23.77 -14.79
CA GLY A 94 18.35 -22.94 -13.98
C GLY A 94 17.87 -23.57 -12.67
N ARG A 95 18.71 -24.36 -11.99
CA ARG A 95 18.36 -25.06 -10.73
C ARG A 95 19.28 -24.66 -9.58
N THR A 96 18.73 -24.65 -8.37
CA THR A 96 19.47 -24.36 -7.14
C THR A 96 19.86 -25.66 -6.44
N TYR A 97 21.15 -25.85 -6.15
CA TYR A 97 21.71 -26.99 -5.42
C TYR A 97 22.37 -26.51 -4.14
N ASN A 98 21.92 -27.00 -2.98
CA ASN A 98 22.48 -26.63 -1.68
C ASN A 98 22.64 -25.10 -1.48
N GLY A 99 21.68 -24.31 -2.00
CA GLY A 99 21.72 -22.85 -1.96
C GLY A 99 22.48 -22.16 -3.10
N ASN A 100 23.20 -22.90 -3.94
CA ASN A 100 23.92 -22.36 -5.11
C ASN A 100 23.05 -22.46 -6.37
N TYR A 101 22.72 -21.32 -6.97
CA TYR A 101 22.00 -21.27 -8.23
C TYR A 101 22.94 -21.53 -9.40
N LEU A 102 22.68 -22.61 -10.16
CA LEU A 102 23.45 -22.98 -11.34
C LEU A 102 22.67 -22.59 -12.59
N VAL A 103 23.24 -21.67 -13.37
CA VAL A 103 22.61 -21.06 -14.54
C VAL A 103 22.64 -22.01 -15.73
N CYS A 104 23.82 -22.44 -16.17
CA CYS A 104 24.00 -23.40 -17.26
C CYS A 104 25.14 -24.39 -16.96
N GLY A 105 25.20 -25.49 -17.71
CA GLY A 105 26.21 -26.54 -17.53
C GLY A 105 27.63 -26.10 -17.85
N MET A 106 27.81 -25.16 -18.80
CA MET A 106 29.12 -24.66 -19.25
C MET A 106 29.60 -23.44 -18.45
N HIS A 107 28.67 -22.59 -18.00
CA HIS A 107 28.93 -21.42 -17.15
C HIS A 107 28.03 -21.48 -15.90
N PRO A 108 28.50 -22.11 -14.82
CA PRO A 108 27.70 -22.33 -13.60
C PRO A 108 27.06 -21.06 -13.03
N TYR A 109 27.72 -19.91 -13.14
CA TYR A 109 27.24 -18.62 -12.62
C TYR A 109 26.70 -17.68 -13.71
N GLY A 110 26.56 -18.18 -14.95
CA GLY A 110 26.26 -17.37 -16.12
C GLY A 110 27.51 -16.83 -16.81
N VAL A 111 27.33 -16.35 -18.02
CA VAL A 111 28.39 -15.70 -18.80
C VAL A 111 28.45 -14.20 -18.45
N GLU A 112 29.66 -13.63 -18.37
CA GLU A 112 29.85 -12.21 -18.04
C GLU A 112 29.59 -11.27 -19.23
N THR A 113 29.54 -11.84 -20.44
CA THR A 113 29.29 -11.11 -21.69
C THR A 113 27.79 -10.97 -21.99
N GLU A 114 27.44 -10.11 -22.95
CA GLU A 114 26.04 -9.89 -23.33
C GLU A 114 25.40 -11.11 -24.01
N THR A 115 26.22 -11.98 -24.61
CA THR A 115 25.83 -13.20 -25.32
C THR A 115 26.62 -14.41 -24.82
N CYS A 116 25.97 -15.57 -24.78
CA CYS A 116 26.63 -16.84 -24.46
C CYS A 116 27.23 -17.44 -25.74
N SER A 117 28.45 -17.99 -25.67
CA SER A 117 29.10 -18.66 -26.80
C SER A 117 28.32 -19.89 -27.27
N ASP A 118 27.67 -20.58 -26.33
CA ASP A 118 26.86 -21.78 -26.57
C ASP A 118 25.37 -21.43 -26.80
N TRP A 119 25.13 -20.17 -27.19
CA TRP A 119 23.81 -19.72 -27.62
C TRP A 119 23.56 -20.23 -29.03
N GLU A 120 23.10 -21.47 -29.15
CA GLU A 120 22.42 -21.90 -30.36
C GLU A 120 20.96 -21.47 -30.22
N GLN A 121 20.60 -20.40 -30.94
CA GLN A 121 19.21 -20.22 -31.36
C GLN A 121 18.80 -21.57 -31.93
N ARG A 122 17.79 -22.24 -31.35
CA ARG A 122 17.28 -23.50 -31.87
C ARG A 122 16.95 -23.28 -33.35
N SER A 123 17.91 -23.57 -34.22
CA SER A 123 17.69 -23.65 -35.64
C SER A 123 16.78 -24.84 -35.74
N GLU A 124 15.53 -24.56 -36.07
CA GLU A 124 14.61 -25.59 -36.51
C GLU A 124 15.34 -26.37 -37.60
N ASP A 125 15.77 -27.57 -37.25
CA ASP A 125 16.12 -28.62 -38.16
C ASP A 125 14.87 -28.92 -39.00
N MET A 126 14.68 -28.10 -40.02
CA MET A 126 13.91 -28.38 -41.22
C MET A 126 14.88 -28.85 -42.31
N SER A 127 15.78 -29.79 -41.97
CA SER A 127 16.61 -30.52 -42.93
C SER A 127 16.33 -32.03 -42.91
N SER A 128 15.10 -32.44 -42.58
CA SER A 128 14.63 -33.79 -42.85
C SER A 128 13.14 -33.85 -43.20
N ARG A 129 12.80 -33.48 -44.44
CA ARG A 129 11.74 -34.11 -45.24
C ARG A 129 11.89 -33.78 -46.71
#